data_AF-X0TCW7-F1
#
_entry.id   AF-X0TCW7-F1
#
_cell.length_a   1.000
_cell.length_b   1.000
_cell.length_c   1.000
_cell.angle_alpha   90.00
_cell.angle_beta   90.00
_cell.angle_gamma   90.00
#
_symmetry.space_group_name_H-M   'P 1'
#
loop_
_entity.id
_entity.type
_entity.pdbx_description
1 polymer ?
#
loop_
_entity_poly.entity_id
_entity_poly.type
_entity_poly.pdbx_seq_one_letter_code
_entity_poly.pdbx_strand_id
1 'polypeptide(L)'
;LPVFKQPTGTGVTYVVMAPDFATSNEAYVGTSDGATTESAFQVSSDGGMSWNQTGLIDIPDTIPPSAVTDLATSNPTVNSITLSWTAPGNDWNTGTASEYDIRYSTSPITETSWDEANQCEGEPTPQLAGSNESFTVTGLPTDTTYYFALKTADEVPNWSGLSNVASGTTTPIDSEPPQNAKDYPRYEVGEQNPDGTYQVTINDVLFDTASGVKKVVAKVNGTVMFEVDDINLPEYEFSFVANLVPGDHTLTIEAWDVVGNYLQKAVSVVVPRVVQATINFDPD
;
A
#
# COMPACT_ATOMS: atom_id res chain seq x y z
N LEU A 1 -44.78 -47.98 -3.68
CA LEU A 1 -43.74 -47.68 -4.68
C LEU A 1 -42.85 -46.59 -4.09
N PRO A 2 -41.52 -46.77 -4.04
CA PRO A 2 -40.66 -45.68 -3.59
C PRO A 2 -40.81 -44.50 -4.56
N VAL A 3 -40.94 -43.30 -4.01
CA VAL A 3 -41.03 -42.06 -4.79
C VAL A 3 -39.60 -41.66 -5.15
N PHE A 4 -39.26 -41.75 -6.44
CA PHE A 4 -37.97 -41.28 -6.93
C PHE A 4 -37.96 -39.75 -6.93
N LYS A 5 -36.99 -39.17 -6.21
CA LYS A 5 -36.71 -37.73 -6.25
C LYS A 5 -35.87 -37.45 -7.49
N GLN A 6 -36.25 -36.46 -8.30
CA GLN A 6 -35.39 -36.06 -9.42
C GLN A 6 -34.08 -35.46 -8.89
N PRO A 7 -32.94 -35.66 -9.58
CA PRO A 7 -31.68 -35.04 -9.21
C PRO A 7 -31.83 -33.51 -9.18
N THR A 8 -31.28 -32.86 -8.17
CA THR A 8 -31.37 -31.40 -7.98
C THR A 8 -30.01 -30.69 -8.11
N GLY A 9 -29.00 -31.38 -8.64
CA GLY A 9 -27.65 -30.85 -8.83
C GLY A 9 -27.35 -30.48 -10.29
N THR A 10 -26.29 -29.69 -10.51
CA THR A 10 -25.82 -29.25 -11.83
C THR A 10 -24.91 -30.27 -12.54
N GLY A 11 -24.55 -31.37 -11.86
CA GLY A 11 -23.69 -32.41 -12.41
C GLY A 11 -24.35 -33.22 -13.54
N VAL A 12 -23.54 -33.71 -14.47
CA VAL A 12 -24.01 -34.54 -15.59
C VAL A 12 -23.91 -36.01 -15.17
N THR A 13 -25.01 -36.75 -15.33
CA THR A 13 -25.04 -38.20 -15.08
C THR A 13 -24.90 -38.95 -16.40
N TYR A 14 -23.85 -39.76 -16.52
CA TYR A 14 -23.64 -40.65 -17.66
C TYR A 14 -24.03 -42.07 -17.25
N VAL A 15 -24.86 -42.71 -18.08
CA VAL A 15 -25.21 -44.13 -17.92
C VAL A 15 -24.68 -44.86 -19.13
N VAL A 16 -23.80 -45.83 -18.90
CA VAL A 16 -23.24 -46.69 -19.95
C VAL A 16 -23.59 -48.14 -19.62
N MET A 17 -24.20 -48.84 -20.57
CA MET A 17 -24.48 -50.27 -20.42
C MET A 17 -23.26 -51.08 -20.83
N ALA A 18 -22.96 -52.14 -20.08
CA ALA A 18 -21.89 -53.07 -20.47
C ALA A 18 -22.15 -53.63 -21.88
N PRO A 19 -21.11 -53.86 -22.70
CA PRO A 19 -21.29 -54.45 -24.03
C PRO A 19 -21.98 -55.82 -24.02
N ASP A 20 -21.93 -56.54 -22.89
CA ASP A 20 -22.53 -57.85 -22.67
C ASP A 20 -23.72 -57.82 -21.70
N PHE A 21 -24.38 -56.66 -21.55
CA PHE A 21 -25.44 -56.41 -20.56
C PHE A 21 -26.54 -57.47 -20.54
N ALA A 22 -26.91 -58.02 -21.71
CA ALA A 22 -27.96 -59.05 -21.81
C ALA A 22 -27.63 -60.34 -21.05
N THR A 23 -26.35 -60.57 -20.74
CA THR A 23 -25.86 -61.73 -19.98
C THR A 23 -25.25 -61.36 -18.64
N SER A 24 -24.59 -60.20 -18.54
CA SER A 24 -23.94 -59.75 -17.31
C SER A 24 -24.89 -59.00 -16.38
N ASN A 25 -25.92 -58.36 -16.93
CA ASN A 25 -26.83 -57.45 -16.23
C ASN A 25 -26.11 -56.30 -15.51
N GLU A 26 -24.99 -55.82 -16.06
CA GLU A 26 -24.20 -54.74 -15.50
C GLU A 26 -24.42 -53.40 -16.23
N ALA A 27 -24.88 -52.40 -15.49
CA ALA A 27 -24.90 -51.01 -15.95
C ALA A 27 -23.95 -50.18 -15.08
N TYR A 28 -23.24 -49.25 -15.72
CA TYR A 28 -22.32 -48.33 -15.08
C TYR A 28 -22.96 -46.93 -15.07
N VAL A 29 -23.04 -46.32 -13.90
CA VAL A 29 -23.51 -44.94 -13.74
C VAL A 29 -22.37 -44.12 -13.17
N GLY A 30 -21.98 -43.06 -13.87
CA GLY A 30 -21.01 -42.07 -13.40
C GLY A 30 -21.69 -40.71 -13.28
N THR A 31 -21.34 -39.95 -12.25
CA THR A 31 -21.70 -38.54 -12.13
C THR A 31 -20.43 -37.72 -12.15
N SER A 32 -20.39 -36.63 -12.93
CA SER A 32 -19.34 -35.62 -12.80
C SER A 32 -19.95 -34.29 -12.37
N ASP A 33 -19.37 -33.68 -11.35
CA ASP A 33 -19.64 -32.29 -10.96
C ASP A 33 -18.70 -31.29 -11.66
N GLY A 34 -17.74 -31.81 -12.44
CA GLY A 34 -16.73 -31.03 -13.13
C GLY A 34 -15.57 -30.57 -12.25
N ALA A 35 -15.49 -31.03 -10.99
CA ALA A 35 -14.54 -30.49 -10.02
C ALA A 35 -14.12 -31.48 -8.92
N THR A 36 -14.00 -32.79 -9.19
CA THR A 36 -13.20 -33.81 -8.42
C THR A 36 -13.90 -35.08 -7.90
N THR A 37 -15.20 -35.32 -8.15
CA THR A 37 -15.80 -36.62 -7.74
C THR A 37 -16.54 -37.39 -8.83
N GLU A 38 -15.95 -38.53 -9.25
CA GLU A 38 -16.64 -39.58 -10.01
C GLU A 38 -17.03 -40.72 -9.06
N SER A 39 -18.32 -40.94 -8.85
CA SER A 39 -18.83 -42.13 -8.15
C SER A 39 -19.40 -43.10 -9.17
N ALA A 40 -18.85 -44.31 -9.24
CA ALA A 40 -19.44 -45.41 -9.99
C ALA A 40 -20.19 -46.35 -9.05
N PHE A 41 -21.43 -46.71 -9.42
CA PHE A 41 -22.25 -47.65 -8.67
C PHE A 41 -22.75 -48.78 -9.60
N GLN A 42 -22.64 -50.03 -9.16
CA GLN A 42 -23.10 -51.21 -9.89
C GLN A 42 -24.38 -51.77 -9.27
N VAL A 43 -25.39 -51.98 -10.12
CA VAL A 43 -26.64 -52.68 -9.77
C VAL A 43 -26.72 -53.96 -10.58
N SER A 44 -26.89 -55.10 -9.92
CA SER A 44 -27.20 -56.38 -10.57
C SER A 44 -28.71 -56.56 -10.74
N SER A 45 -29.12 -57.40 -11.70
CA SER A 45 -30.54 -57.66 -12.03
C SER A 45 -31.38 -58.22 -10.88
N ASP A 46 -30.76 -58.77 -9.84
CA ASP A 46 -31.42 -59.29 -8.64
C ASP A 46 -31.61 -58.22 -7.54
N GLY A 47 -31.23 -56.97 -7.82
CA GLY A 47 -31.34 -55.85 -6.88
C GLY A 47 -30.15 -55.74 -5.92
N GLY A 48 -29.09 -56.52 -6.13
CA GLY A 48 -27.82 -56.39 -5.41
C GLY A 48 -27.14 -55.04 -5.70
N MET A 49 -26.73 -54.37 -4.62
CA MET A 49 -25.94 -53.14 -4.66
C MET A 49 -24.53 -53.49 -4.17
N SER A 50 -23.52 -53.49 -5.06
CA SER A 50 -22.12 -53.69 -4.65
C SER A 50 -21.37 -52.37 -4.74
N TRP A 51 -20.70 -52.00 -3.65
CA TRP A 51 -19.70 -50.93 -3.63
C TRP A 51 -18.35 -51.54 -4.00
N ASN A 52 -18.02 -51.57 -5.29
CA ASN A 52 -16.67 -51.90 -5.71
C ASN A 52 -15.79 -50.65 -5.60
N GLN A 53 -15.37 -50.33 -4.37
CA GLN A 53 -14.34 -49.31 -4.11
C GLN A 53 -12.96 -49.90 -4.43
N THR A 54 -12.74 -50.30 -5.68
CA THR A 54 -11.42 -50.70 -6.17
C THR A 54 -11.19 -49.99 -7.49
N GLY A 55 -10.53 -48.83 -7.40
CA GLY A 55 -10.12 -48.03 -8.55
C GLY A 55 -10.95 -46.77 -8.74
N LEU A 56 -10.95 -45.89 -7.73
CA LEU A 56 -10.94 -44.46 -8.03
C LEU A 56 -9.75 -44.28 -8.98
N ILE A 57 -9.98 -44.02 -10.27
CA ILE A 57 -8.93 -43.41 -11.07
C ILE A 57 -8.92 -41.97 -10.56
N ASP A 58 -8.21 -41.77 -9.45
CA ASP A 58 -7.71 -40.47 -9.05
C ASP A 58 -6.74 -40.10 -10.16
N ILE A 59 -7.26 -39.51 -11.25
CA ILE A 59 -6.40 -38.87 -12.21
C ILE A 59 -5.70 -37.78 -11.40
N PRO A 60 -4.37 -37.82 -11.27
CA PRO A 60 -3.69 -36.78 -10.53
C PRO A 60 -4.07 -35.45 -11.16
N ASP A 61 -4.45 -34.50 -10.32
CA ASP A 61 -4.62 -33.13 -10.78
C ASP A 61 -3.29 -32.68 -11.38
N THR A 62 -3.36 -32.25 -12.63
CA THR A 62 -2.19 -31.90 -13.45
C THR A 62 -2.39 -30.59 -14.19
N ILE A 63 -3.48 -29.87 -13.90
CA ILE A 63 -3.84 -28.65 -14.61
C ILE A 63 -3.51 -27.46 -13.68
N PRO A 64 -2.38 -26.78 -13.88
CA PRO A 64 -2.04 -25.66 -13.03
C PRO A 64 -2.97 -24.46 -13.30
N PRO A 65 -2.99 -23.48 -12.36
CA PRO A 65 -3.52 -22.15 -12.61
C PRO A 65 -2.85 -21.49 -13.83
N SER A 66 -3.58 -20.61 -14.51
CA SER A 66 -2.97 -19.75 -15.54
C SER A 66 -1.94 -18.82 -14.91
N ALA A 67 -0.87 -18.54 -15.64
CA ALA A 67 0.04 -17.46 -15.25
C ALA A 67 -0.69 -16.11 -15.23
N VAL A 68 -0.48 -15.33 -14.18
CA VAL A 68 -0.97 -13.95 -14.08
C VAL A 68 -0.28 -13.08 -15.14
N THR A 69 -1.05 -12.29 -15.88
CA THR A 69 -0.50 -11.47 -17.00
C THR A 69 -0.59 -9.96 -16.76
N ASP A 70 -1.20 -9.53 -15.67
CA ASP A 70 -1.51 -8.14 -15.35
C ASP A 70 -0.96 -7.68 -13.99
N LEU A 71 0.07 -8.37 -13.47
CA LEU A 71 0.76 -7.95 -12.25
C LEU A 71 1.28 -6.52 -12.44
N ALA A 72 0.91 -5.63 -11.52
CA ALA A 72 1.25 -4.22 -11.55
C ALA A 72 1.69 -3.72 -10.16
N THR A 73 2.48 -2.65 -10.15
CA THR A 73 2.98 -1.99 -8.94
C THR A 73 2.35 -0.60 -8.78
N SER A 74 2.08 -0.18 -7.56
CA SER A 74 1.52 1.13 -7.21
C SER A 74 1.97 1.58 -5.81
N ASN A 75 1.69 2.86 -5.49
CA ASN A 75 1.88 3.44 -4.16
C ASN A 75 3.29 3.17 -3.54
N PRO A 76 4.40 3.47 -4.25
CA PRO A 76 5.71 3.34 -3.66
C PRO A 76 5.86 4.28 -2.47
N THR A 77 6.40 3.77 -1.37
CA THR A 77 6.84 4.55 -0.22
C THR A 77 8.35 4.45 -0.09
N VAL A 78 8.91 5.00 0.99
CA VAL A 78 10.34 4.86 1.30
C VAL A 78 10.77 3.42 1.52
N ASN A 79 9.85 2.51 1.85
CA ASN A 79 10.18 1.12 2.20
C ASN A 79 9.14 0.06 1.80
N SER A 80 8.17 0.41 0.95
CA SER A 80 7.14 -0.51 0.50
C SER A 80 6.65 -0.20 -0.90
N ILE A 81 6.09 -1.21 -1.56
CA ILE A 81 5.42 -1.11 -2.86
C ILE A 81 4.18 -2.00 -2.82
N THR A 82 3.04 -1.50 -3.30
CA THR A 82 1.80 -2.28 -3.40
C THR A 82 1.71 -2.94 -4.77
N LEU A 83 1.42 -4.23 -4.78
CA LEU A 83 1.16 -5.05 -5.95
C LEU A 83 -0.34 -5.25 -6.14
N SER A 84 -0.79 -5.36 -7.39
CA SER A 84 -2.16 -5.70 -7.75
C SER A 84 -2.19 -6.59 -8.99
N TRP A 85 -3.12 -7.54 -9.04
CA TRP A 85 -3.30 -8.46 -10.18
C TRP A 85 -4.72 -9.04 -10.20
N THR A 86 -5.07 -9.71 -11.29
CA THR A 86 -6.31 -10.51 -11.37
C THR A 86 -6.05 -11.95 -10.91
N ALA A 87 -6.84 -12.46 -9.96
CA ALA A 87 -6.73 -13.83 -9.46
C ALA A 87 -6.93 -14.85 -10.61
N PRO A 88 -6.00 -15.80 -10.80
CA PRO A 88 -6.24 -16.95 -11.68
C PRO A 88 -7.13 -17.99 -10.98
N GLY A 89 -7.43 -19.09 -11.67
CA GLY A 89 -8.23 -20.18 -11.12
C GLY A 89 -7.40 -21.21 -10.36
N ASN A 90 -8.07 -22.29 -9.97
CA ASN A 90 -7.45 -23.57 -9.65
C ASN A 90 -6.96 -24.18 -10.98
N ASP A 91 -7.91 -24.55 -11.85
CA ASP A 91 -7.62 -24.99 -13.21
C ASP A 91 -7.68 -23.81 -14.18
N TRP A 92 -6.53 -23.40 -14.71
CA TRP A 92 -6.43 -22.23 -15.59
C TRP A 92 -7.02 -20.96 -14.94
N ASN A 93 -8.22 -20.56 -15.38
CA ASN A 93 -8.96 -19.37 -14.92
C ASN A 93 -10.30 -19.75 -14.28
N THR A 94 -10.47 -21.02 -13.86
CA THR A 94 -11.70 -21.52 -13.24
C THR A 94 -11.44 -21.95 -11.81
N GLY A 95 -12.36 -21.66 -10.89
CA GLY A 95 -12.19 -21.99 -9.47
C GLY A 95 -11.35 -20.97 -8.71
N THR A 96 -10.74 -21.40 -7.62
CA THR A 96 -9.94 -20.56 -6.71
C THR A 96 -8.62 -21.26 -6.50
N ALA A 97 -7.51 -20.59 -6.79
CA ALA A 97 -6.19 -21.12 -6.45
C ALA A 97 -6.04 -21.33 -4.94
N SER A 98 -5.03 -22.10 -4.54
CA SER A 98 -4.74 -22.39 -3.14
C SER A 98 -3.73 -21.41 -2.54
N GLU A 99 -2.69 -21.02 -3.30
CA GLU A 99 -1.64 -20.15 -2.79
C GLU A 99 -0.91 -19.33 -3.86
N TYR A 100 -0.28 -18.23 -3.43
CA TYR A 100 0.65 -17.43 -4.21
C TYR A 100 2.07 -17.59 -3.65
N ASP A 101 3.06 -17.65 -4.54
CA ASP A 101 4.47 -17.39 -4.23
C ASP A 101 4.83 -16.09 -4.94
N ILE A 102 4.96 -15.01 -4.17
CA ILE A 102 5.32 -13.69 -4.69
C ILE A 102 6.79 -13.46 -4.38
N ARG A 103 7.58 -13.09 -5.39
CA ARG A 103 9.01 -12.83 -5.23
C ARG A 103 9.42 -11.46 -5.71
N TYR A 104 10.51 -10.95 -5.13
CA TYR A 104 11.11 -9.69 -5.50
C TYR A 104 12.64 -9.77 -5.62
N SER A 105 13.21 -8.94 -6.49
CA SER A 105 14.65 -8.83 -6.71
C SER A 105 15.02 -7.43 -7.19
N THR A 106 16.29 -7.04 -7.03
CA THR A 106 16.84 -5.80 -7.62
C THR A 106 17.31 -6.01 -9.07
N SER A 107 17.05 -7.17 -9.65
CA SER A 107 17.27 -7.49 -11.06
C SER A 107 16.02 -8.16 -11.65
N PRO A 108 15.77 -8.06 -12.98
CA PRO A 108 14.62 -8.69 -13.59
C PRO A 108 14.54 -10.19 -13.28
N ILE A 109 13.39 -10.63 -12.79
CA ILE A 109 13.13 -12.04 -12.48
C ILE A 109 12.77 -12.76 -13.78
N THR A 110 13.35 -13.94 -14.00
CA THR A 110 13.00 -14.85 -15.09
C THR A 110 12.72 -16.22 -14.51
N GLU A 111 12.18 -17.14 -15.33
CA GLU A 111 11.99 -18.53 -14.89
C GLU A 111 13.29 -19.17 -14.38
N THR A 112 14.44 -18.80 -14.96
CA THR A 112 15.73 -19.34 -14.55
C THR A 112 16.27 -18.73 -13.26
N SER A 113 15.91 -17.49 -12.93
CA SER A 113 16.36 -16.80 -11.71
C SER A 113 15.30 -16.79 -10.60
N TRP A 114 14.19 -17.50 -10.77
CA TRP A 114 13.09 -17.55 -9.81
C TRP A 114 13.56 -17.92 -8.40
N ASP A 115 14.38 -18.98 -8.30
CA ASP A 115 14.90 -19.49 -7.03
C ASP A 115 16.00 -18.63 -6.39
N GLU A 116 16.49 -17.62 -7.10
CA GLU A 116 17.45 -16.64 -6.58
C GLU A 116 16.75 -15.37 -6.06
N ALA A 117 15.48 -15.14 -6.43
CA ALA A 117 14.70 -14.02 -5.95
C ALA A 117 14.23 -14.22 -4.50
N ASN A 118 14.00 -13.12 -3.78
CA ASN A 118 13.54 -13.18 -2.41
C ASN A 118 12.04 -13.43 -2.39
N GLN A 119 11.61 -14.45 -1.65
CA GLN A 119 10.19 -14.72 -1.42
C GLN A 119 9.62 -13.72 -0.42
N CYS A 120 8.43 -13.22 -0.71
CA CYS A 120 7.63 -12.44 0.22
C CYS A 120 7.10 -13.34 1.35
N GLU A 121 6.58 -12.72 2.41
CA GLU A 121 5.84 -13.44 3.45
C GLU A 121 4.48 -12.77 3.66
N GLY A 122 3.46 -13.56 3.92
CA GLY A 122 2.12 -13.06 4.24
C GLY A 122 1.27 -12.76 3.01
N GLU A 123 1.51 -13.47 1.91
CA GLU A 123 0.68 -13.43 0.71
C GLU A 123 -0.82 -13.62 1.05
N PRO A 124 -1.72 -12.93 0.35
CA PRO A 124 -3.15 -13.09 0.57
C PRO A 124 -3.60 -14.50 0.19
N THR A 125 -4.63 -15.00 0.86
CA THR A 125 -5.35 -16.20 0.38
C THR A 125 -6.02 -15.86 -0.95
N PRO A 126 -5.78 -16.64 -2.03
CA PRO A 126 -6.38 -16.37 -3.33
C PRO A 126 -7.91 -16.33 -3.26
N GLN A 127 -8.49 -15.38 -3.97
CA GLN A 127 -9.93 -15.27 -4.20
C GLN A 127 -10.32 -16.00 -5.47
N LEU A 128 -11.64 -16.07 -5.70
CA LEU A 128 -12.21 -16.65 -6.93
C LEU A 128 -11.58 -16.00 -8.17
N ALA A 129 -11.33 -16.82 -9.20
CA ALA A 129 -10.79 -16.35 -10.47
C ALA A 129 -11.53 -15.11 -11.01
N GLY A 130 -10.77 -14.12 -11.47
CA GLY A 130 -11.30 -12.85 -11.96
C GLY A 130 -11.48 -11.77 -10.90
N SER A 131 -11.31 -12.09 -9.60
CA SER A 131 -11.23 -11.10 -8.53
C SER A 131 -9.95 -10.27 -8.64
N ASN A 132 -10.00 -9.03 -8.15
CA ASN A 132 -8.81 -8.19 -8.02
C ASN A 132 -8.10 -8.48 -6.69
N GLU A 133 -6.83 -8.84 -6.77
CA GLU A 133 -5.96 -9.07 -5.63
C GLU A 133 -5.06 -7.86 -5.34
N SER A 134 -4.57 -7.79 -4.10
CA SER A 134 -3.62 -6.77 -3.66
C SER A 134 -2.71 -7.27 -2.56
N PHE A 135 -1.43 -6.90 -2.62
CA PHE A 135 -0.45 -7.23 -1.59
C PHE A 135 0.61 -6.14 -1.47
N THR A 136 0.93 -5.71 -0.25
CA THR A 136 1.98 -4.70 -0.02
C THR A 136 3.27 -5.36 0.44
N VAL A 137 4.29 -5.30 -0.41
CA VAL A 137 5.64 -5.72 -0.06
C VAL A 137 6.27 -4.63 0.81
N THR A 138 6.73 -4.98 2.00
CA THR A 138 7.31 -4.03 2.99
C THR A 138 8.75 -4.39 3.31
N GLY A 139 9.45 -3.51 4.05
CA GLY A 139 10.84 -3.75 4.45
C GLY A 139 11.85 -3.60 3.32
N LEU A 140 11.45 -2.96 2.21
CA LEU A 140 12.32 -2.71 1.08
C LEU A 140 13.31 -1.57 1.39
N PRO A 141 14.60 -1.73 1.10
CA PRO A 141 15.53 -0.60 1.05
C PRO A 141 15.01 0.55 0.17
N THR A 142 15.15 1.77 0.67
CA THR A 142 14.75 3.03 0.02
C THR A 142 15.55 3.30 -1.26
N ASP A 143 15.02 4.17 -2.12
CA ASP A 143 15.63 4.60 -3.40
C ASP A 143 16.15 3.44 -4.27
N THR A 144 15.46 2.30 -4.24
CA THR A 144 15.86 1.08 -4.93
C THR A 144 14.76 0.59 -5.86
N THR A 145 15.14 0.24 -7.10
CA THR A 145 14.24 -0.39 -8.07
C THR A 145 14.15 -1.88 -7.82
N TYR A 146 12.91 -2.37 -7.69
CA TYR A 146 12.58 -3.78 -7.53
C TYR A 146 11.80 -4.30 -8.73
N TYR A 147 12.00 -5.57 -9.01
CA TYR A 147 11.24 -6.37 -9.95
C TYR A 147 10.46 -7.42 -9.17
N PHE A 148 9.18 -7.53 -9.48
CA PHE A 148 8.24 -8.43 -8.81
C PHE A 148 7.66 -9.40 -9.84
N ALA A 149 7.52 -10.64 -9.42
CA ALA A 149 6.83 -11.68 -10.18
C ALA A 149 6.16 -12.63 -9.20
N LEU A 150 5.13 -13.35 -9.67
CA LEU A 150 4.45 -14.35 -8.86
C LEU A 150 4.21 -15.64 -9.63
N LYS A 151 4.07 -16.73 -8.89
CA LYS A 151 3.46 -17.98 -9.35
C LYS A 151 2.28 -18.31 -8.44
N THR A 152 1.33 -19.06 -8.99
CA THR A 152 0.12 -19.47 -8.27
C THR A 152 0.04 -20.99 -8.28
N ALA A 153 -0.33 -21.61 -7.16
CA ALA A 153 -0.55 -23.06 -7.08
C ALA A 153 -1.99 -23.40 -6.72
N ASP A 154 -2.40 -24.59 -7.15
CA ASP A 154 -3.65 -25.25 -6.77
C ASP A 154 -3.51 -26.11 -5.49
N GLU A 155 -4.56 -26.88 -5.20
CA GLU A 155 -4.72 -27.75 -4.04
C GLU A 155 -3.76 -28.96 -4.05
N VAL A 156 -3.23 -29.32 -5.23
CA VAL A 156 -2.29 -30.44 -5.45
C VAL A 156 -1.06 -29.86 -6.14
N PRO A 157 -0.20 -29.11 -5.41
CA PRO A 157 0.50 -27.91 -5.85
C PRO A 157 1.11 -27.99 -7.26
N ASN A 158 0.29 -27.81 -8.29
CA ASN A 158 0.72 -27.55 -9.65
C ASN A 158 0.91 -26.04 -9.79
N TRP A 159 2.16 -25.63 -9.93
CA TRP A 159 2.50 -24.23 -10.07
C TRP A 159 2.25 -23.72 -11.48
N SER A 160 1.65 -22.54 -11.58
CA SER A 160 1.55 -21.77 -12.82
C SER A 160 2.95 -21.47 -13.40
N GLY A 161 2.97 -21.06 -14.67
CA GLY A 161 4.13 -20.34 -15.20
C GLY A 161 4.33 -18.99 -14.48
N LEU A 162 5.52 -18.41 -14.65
CA LEU A 162 5.84 -17.07 -14.15
C LEU A 162 4.86 -16.04 -14.69
N SER A 163 4.44 -15.12 -13.81
CA SER A 163 3.67 -13.95 -14.24
C SER A 163 4.47 -13.04 -15.20
N ASN A 164 3.81 -12.01 -15.73
CA ASN A 164 4.57 -10.85 -16.20
C ASN A 164 5.42 -10.26 -15.05
N VAL A 165 6.54 -9.63 -15.39
CA VAL A 165 7.42 -9.00 -14.40
C VAL A 165 7.02 -7.53 -14.25
N ALA A 166 6.52 -7.17 -13.07
CA ALA A 166 6.27 -5.78 -12.71
C ALA A 166 7.54 -5.15 -12.12
N SER A 167 7.68 -3.83 -12.21
CA SER A 167 8.79 -3.13 -11.56
C SER A 167 8.32 -1.82 -10.93
N GLY A 168 8.85 -1.52 -9.75
CA GLY A 168 8.62 -0.26 -9.06
C GLY A 168 9.87 0.19 -8.29
N THR A 169 9.96 1.48 -8.01
CA THR A 169 11.08 2.08 -7.28
C THR A 169 10.55 2.69 -5.99
N THR A 170 11.11 2.27 -4.85
CA THR A 170 10.80 2.92 -3.55
C THR A 170 11.29 4.36 -3.59
N THR A 171 10.59 5.28 -2.92
CA THR A 171 11.02 6.68 -2.87
C THR A 171 12.26 6.84 -1.99
N PRO A 172 13.10 7.87 -2.20
CA PRO A 172 14.18 8.20 -1.27
C PRO A 172 13.62 8.70 0.07
N ILE A 173 14.41 8.58 1.14
CA ILE A 173 14.13 9.25 2.41
C ILE A 173 14.26 10.75 2.19
N ASP A 174 13.26 11.50 2.64
CA ASP A 174 13.35 12.95 2.66
C ASP A 174 14.44 13.40 3.65
N SER A 175 15.38 14.18 3.15
CA SER A 175 16.52 14.70 3.91
C SER A 175 16.58 16.22 3.87
N GLU A 176 15.66 16.86 3.16
CA GLU A 176 15.59 18.31 3.08
C GLU A 176 14.74 18.81 4.26
N PRO A 177 15.25 19.77 5.06
CA PRO A 177 14.41 20.40 6.07
C PRO A 177 13.34 21.28 5.42
N PRO A 178 12.29 21.65 6.20
CA PRO A 178 11.37 22.68 5.77
C PRO A 178 12.10 23.93 5.31
N GLN A 179 11.56 24.61 4.32
CA GLN A 179 12.12 25.83 3.78
C GLN A 179 11.27 27.03 4.15
N ASN A 180 11.91 28.19 4.23
CA ASN A 180 11.26 29.47 4.41
C ASN A 180 11.07 30.16 3.05
N ALA A 181 9.86 30.62 2.74
CA ALA A 181 9.53 31.19 1.43
C ALA A 181 10.36 32.43 1.02
N LYS A 182 11.04 33.08 1.97
CA LYS A 182 11.99 34.16 1.69
C LYS A 182 13.38 33.94 2.25
N ASP A 183 13.75 32.71 2.60
CA ASP A 183 15.01 32.34 3.24
C ASP A 183 15.24 32.94 4.65
N TYR A 184 14.41 33.88 5.09
CA TYR A 184 14.51 34.59 6.38
C TYR A 184 13.13 34.94 6.96
N PRO A 185 13.04 35.01 8.31
CA PRO A 185 11.82 35.43 8.99
C PRO A 185 11.31 36.79 8.55
N ARG A 186 10.04 36.86 8.18
CA ARG A 186 9.38 38.12 7.78
C ARG A 186 8.76 38.84 8.97
N TYR A 187 8.95 40.16 9.00
CA TYR A 187 8.36 41.02 10.02
C TYR A 187 8.06 42.43 9.50
N GLU A 188 7.09 43.09 10.13
CA GLU A 188 6.71 44.47 9.90
C GLU A 188 6.64 45.21 11.24
N VAL A 189 7.33 46.34 11.36
CA VAL A 189 7.28 47.19 12.55
C VAL A 189 6.18 48.24 12.36
N GLY A 190 5.15 48.17 13.19
CA GLY A 190 4.02 49.09 13.23
C GLY A 190 4.30 50.35 14.05
N GLU A 191 3.22 51.00 14.51
CA GLU A 191 3.31 52.23 15.30
C GLU A 191 3.72 51.95 16.76
N GLN A 192 4.18 53.02 17.43
CA GLN A 192 4.48 52.97 18.86
C GLN A 192 3.18 52.93 19.68
N ASN A 193 3.10 51.98 20.60
CA ASN A 193 2.06 51.89 21.61
C ASN A 193 2.23 53.00 22.68
N PRO A 194 1.16 53.39 23.39
CA PRO A 194 1.25 54.39 24.48
C PRO A 194 2.21 54.03 25.62
N ASP A 195 2.54 52.75 25.79
CA ASP A 195 3.49 52.25 26.79
C ASP A 195 4.96 52.33 26.34
N GLY A 196 5.22 52.82 25.13
CA GLY A 196 6.55 53.00 24.55
C GLY A 196 7.06 51.81 23.74
N THR A 197 6.34 50.68 23.70
CA THR A 197 6.65 49.52 22.83
C THR A 197 6.17 49.74 21.39
N TYR A 198 6.56 48.88 20.46
CA TYR A 198 6.10 48.86 19.08
C TYR A 198 5.42 47.52 18.77
N GLN A 199 4.30 47.56 18.06
CA GLN A 199 3.70 46.34 17.50
C GLN A 199 4.58 45.84 16.36
N VAL A 200 5.14 44.65 16.50
CA VAL A 200 5.86 43.97 15.42
C VAL A 200 5.01 42.79 14.98
N THR A 201 4.53 42.84 13.74
CA THR A 201 3.84 41.71 13.10
C THR A 201 4.88 40.79 12.50
N ILE A 202 4.78 39.50 12.77
CA ILE A 202 5.61 38.45 12.19
C ILE A 202 4.68 37.58 11.37
N ASN A 203 4.97 37.43 10.08
CA ASN A 203 4.12 36.69 9.14
C ASN A 203 5.00 35.90 8.19
N ASP A 204 4.90 34.58 8.19
CA ASP A 204 5.78 33.76 7.36
C ASP A 204 5.09 32.53 6.78
N VAL A 205 5.73 31.97 5.75
CA VAL A 205 5.30 30.76 5.06
C VAL A 205 6.45 29.77 5.07
N LEU A 206 6.18 28.61 5.67
CA LEU A 206 7.08 27.46 5.66
C LEU A 206 6.51 26.39 4.74
N PHE A 207 7.36 25.72 3.98
CA PHE A 207 6.92 24.67 3.07
C PHE A 207 7.90 23.51 3.04
N ASP A 208 7.36 22.33 2.80
CA ASP A 208 8.07 21.09 2.57
C ASP A 208 7.17 20.20 1.70
N THR A 209 7.51 20.03 0.42
CA THR A 209 6.65 19.27 -0.49
C THR A 209 6.90 17.77 -0.44
N ALA A 210 7.97 17.32 0.20
CA ALA A 210 8.35 15.91 0.26
C ALA A 210 7.71 15.21 1.46
N SER A 211 7.78 15.82 2.64
CA SER A 211 7.22 15.25 3.87
C SER A 211 6.21 16.15 4.58
N GLY A 212 6.15 17.44 4.26
CA GLY A 212 5.22 18.37 4.88
C GLY A 212 5.71 18.94 6.21
N VAL A 213 5.26 20.15 6.54
CA VAL A 213 5.58 20.82 7.80
C VAL A 213 4.77 20.18 8.94
N LYS A 214 5.44 19.80 10.02
CA LYS A 214 4.83 19.20 11.21
C LYS A 214 4.74 20.16 12.39
N LYS A 215 5.81 20.91 12.65
CA LYS A 215 5.92 21.81 13.81
C LYS A 215 6.55 23.13 13.41
N VAL A 216 6.05 24.22 13.97
CA VAL A 216 6.63 25.56 13.82
C VAL A 216 6.73 26.23 15.18
N VAL A 217 7.90 26.80 15.47
CA VAL A 217 8.16 27.58 16.68
C VAL A 217 8.79 28.90 16.27
N ALA A 218 8.17 30.02 16.67
CA ALA A 218 8.75 31.35 16.50
C ALA A 218 9.12 31.94 17.85
N LYS A 219 10.34 32.47 17.95
CA LYS A 219 10.93 33.03 19.15
C LYS A 219 11.37 34.47 18.93
N VAL A 220 11.20 35.31 19.95
CA VAL A 220 11.83 36.64 20.01
C VAL A 220 12.80 36.67 21.17
N ASN A 221 14.07 37.00 20.89
CA ASN A 221 15.17 36.98 21.86
C ASN A 221 15.28 35.63 22.60
N GLY A 222 14.98 34.52 21.92
CA GLY A 222 14.99 33.17 22.48
C GLY A 222 13.72 32.76 23.23
N THR A 223 12.79 33.69 23.51
CA THR A 223 11.50 33.38 24.13
C THR A 223 10.49 32.93 23.09
N VAL A 224 9.83 31.78 23.30
CA VAL A 224 8.77 31.28 22.43
C VAL A 224 7.57 32.23 22.47
N MET A 225 7.19 32.74 21.31
CA MET A 225 6.04 33.63 21.13
C MET A 225 4.89 32.93 20.39
N PHE A 226 5.23 31.97 19.54
CA PHE A 226 4.29 31.18 18.76
C PHE A 226 4.81 29.75 18.66
N GLU A 227 3.92 28.79 18.85
CA GLU A 227 4.21 27.37 18.73
C GLU A 227 2.96 26.64 18.24
N VAL A 228 3.14 25.78 17.26
CA VAL A 228 2.11 24.91 16.72
C VAL A 228 2.74 23.58 16.35
N ASP A 229 2.02 22.51 16.63
CA ASP A 229 2.38 21.12 16.37
C ASP A 229 1.32 20.45 15.49
N ASP A 230 1.63 19.26 14.98
CA ASP A 230 0.74 18.39 14.21
C ASP A 230 0.09 19.05 12.97
N ILE A 231 0.82 19.95 12.30
CA ILE A 231 0.35 20.64 11.09
C ILE A 231 0.08 19.65 9.94
N ASN A 232 1.09 18.84 9.57
CA ASN A 232 1.04 17.83 8.51
C ASN A 232 0.51 18.38 7.16
N LEU A 233 0.97 19.56 6.75
CA LEU A 233 0.62 20.20 5.48
C LEU A 233 1.88 20.50 4.66
N PRO A 234 1.81 20.45 3.32
CA PRO A 234 2.95 20.79 2.47
C PRO A 234 3.40 22.25 2.60
N GLU A 235 2.50 23.12 3.07
CA GLU A 235 2.75 24.54 3.31
C GLU A 235 1.97 25.00 4.54
N TYR A 236 2.58 25.85 5.35
CA TYR A 236 1.97 26.46 6.53
C TYR A 236 2.31 27.94 6.60
N GLU A 237 1.27 28.77 6.50
CA GLU A 237 1.32 30.21 6.73
C GLU A 237 0.92 30.52 8.18
N PHE A 238 1.69 31.37 8.85
CA PHE A 238 1.39 31.84 10.20
C PHE A 238 1.60 33.34 10.34
N SER A 239 0.88 33.93 11.29
CA SER A 239 1.04 35.33 11.66
C SER A 239 0.77 35.54 13.15
N PHE A 240 1.62 36.33 13.81
CA PHE A 240 1.42 36.78 15.19
C PHE A 240 2.01 38.16 15.42
N VAL A 241 1.64 38.81 16.53
CA VAL A 241 2.11 40.14 16.90
C VAL A 241 2.87 40.07 18.22
N ALA A 242 4.01 40.76 18.30
CA ALA A 242 4.78 40.96 19.53
C ALA A 242 4.94 42.46 19.82
N ASN A 243 4.80 42.85 21.09
CA ASN A 243 5.09 44.22 21.52
C ASN A 243 6.54 44.31 21.99
N LEU A 244 7.38 45.00 21.22
CA LEU A 244 8.82 45.06 21.46
C LEU A 244 9.26 46.46 21.88
N VAL A 245 10.23 46.54 22.79
CA VAL A 245 10.83 47.82 23.19
C VAL A 245 11.75 48.36 22.08
N PRO A 246 12.08 49.67 22.08
CA PRO A 246 13.10 50.20 21.18
C PRO A 246 14.46 49.52 21.33
N GLY A 247 15.08 49.12 20.21
CA GLY A 247 16.38 48.43 20.21
C GLY A 247 16.46 47.27 19.23
N ASP A 248 17.53 46.49 19.37
CA ASP A 248 17.77 45.30 18.55
C ASP A 248 17.17 44.07 19.21
N HIS A 249 16.42 43.31 18.42
CA HIS A 249 15.83 42.04 18.79
C HIS A 249 16.24 40.97 17.77
N THR A 250 16.18 39.71 18.17
CA THR A 250 16.37 38.57 17.26
C THR A 250 15.07 37.82 17.14
N LEU A 251 14.54 37.71 15.93
CA LEU A 251 13.45 36.81 15.60
C LEU A 251 14.06 35.50 15.08
N THR A 252 13.63 34.37 15.64
CA THR A 252 14.06 33.03 15.21
C THR A 252 12.84 32.21 14.86
N ILE A 253 12.86 31.55 13.70
CA ILE A 253 11.88 30.55 13.30
C ILE A 253 12.58 29.20 13.29
N GLU A 254 11.97 28.23 13.95
CA GLU A 254 12.34 26.83 13.95
C GLU A 254 11.19 26.03 13.36
N ALA A 255 11.51 25.06 12.51
CA ALA A 255 10.51 24.20 11.89
C ALA A 255 11.00 22.76 11.79
N TRP A 256 10.04 21.83 11.88
CA TRP A 256 10.28 20.41 11.67
C TRP A 256 9.29 19.88 10.66
N ASP A 257 9.75 18.96 9.83
CA ASP A 257 8.89 18.22 8.91
C ASP A 257 8.30 16.94 9.57
N VAL A 258 7.57 16.14 8.81
CA VAL A 258 6.96 14.90 9.31
C VAL A 258 8.00 13.81 9.62
N VAL A 259 9.14 13.81 8.93
CA VAL A 259 10.20 12.79 9.01
C VAL A 259 11.26 13.15 10.07
N GLY A 260 11.26 14.38 10.58
CA GLY A 260 12.14 14.91 11.62
C GLY A 260 13.26 15.83 11.13
N ASN A 261 13.31 16.22 9.85
CA ASN A 261 14.28 17.22 9.38
C ASN A 261 13.97 18.59 9.98
N TYR A 262 15.03 19.40 10.19
CA TYR A 262 14.97 20.60 11.02
C TYR A 262 15.53 21.84 10.32
N LEU A 263 14.75 22.92 10.39
CA LEU A 263 15.13 24.27 9.98
C LEU A 263 15.30 25.17 11.19
N GLN A 264 16.34 26.01 11.18
CA GLN A 264 16.41 27.22 11.99
C GLN A 264 16.84 28.41 11.15
N LYS A 265 16.08 29.51 11.21
CA LYS A 265 16.43 30.79 10.59
C LYS A 265 16.25 31.92 11.57
N ALA A 266 17.12 32.92 11.50
CA ALA A 266 17.04 34.09 12.36
C ALA A 266 17.28 35.38 11.58
N VAL A 267 16.64 36.45 12.03
CA VAL A 267 16.83 37.81 11.51
C VAL A 267 16.90 38.81 12.66
N SER A 268 17.69 39.87 12.48
CA SER A 268 17.68 41.01 13.39
C SER A 268 16.47 41.90 13.11
N VAL A 269 15.69 42.17 14.15
CA VAL A 269 14.56 43.10 14.16
C VAL A 269 15.03 44.37 14.84
N VAL A 270 15.09 45.47 14.11
CA VAL A 270 15.50 46.78 14.65
C VAL A 270 14.27 47.63 14.90
N VAL A 271 13.96 47.87 16.18
CA VAL A 271 12.83 48.70 16.59
C VAL A 271 13.32 50.14 16.81
N PRO A 272 12.70 51.16 16.16
CA PRO A 272 13.16 52.53 16.22
C PRO A 272 13.28 53.08 17.65
N ARG A 273 14.35 53.81 17.93
CA ARG A 273 14.47 54.62 19.15
C ARG A 273 13.86 55.99 18.88
N VAL A 274 12.80 56.35 19.63
CA VAL A 274 12.28 57.73 19.60
C VAL A 274 13.30 58.64 20.27
N VAL A 275 13.93 59.51 19.50
CA VAL A 275 14.62 60.67 20.05
C VAL A 275 13.57 61.76 20.24
N GLN A 276 13.04 61.92 21.46
CA GLN A 276 12.25 63.11 21.75
C GLN A 276 13.20 64.32 21.70
N ALA A 277 13.14 65.08 20.62
CA ALA A 277 13.77 66.40 20.58
C ALA A 277 13.00 67.29 21.56
N THR A 278 13.55 67.52 22.75
CA THR A 278 13.07 68.57 23.63
C THR A 278 13.43 69.90 22.96
N ILE A 279 12.50 70.48 22.21
CA ILE A 279 12.61 71.89 21.82
C ILE A 279 12.31 72.68 23.10
N ASN A 280 13.36 73.01 23.84
CA ASN A 280 13.26 74.04 24.87
C ASN A 280 13.03 75.36 24.13
N PHE A 281 11.79 75.85 24.15
CA PHE A 281 11.53 77.23 23.80
C PHE A 281 12.16 78.08 24.90
N ASP A 282 13.23 78.78 24.56
CA ASP A 282 13.78 79.86 25.38
C ASP A 282 12.77 81.02 25.35
N PRO A 283 12.15 81.40 26.48
CA PRO A 283 11.20 82.49 26.53
C PRO A 283 11.94 83.82 26.74
N ASP A 284 12.75 84.22 25.76
CA ASP A 284 13.36 85.57 25.70
C ASP A 284 12.92 86.31 24.41
#